data_AF-A0A537FTE6-F1
#
_entry.id   AF-A0A537FTE6-F1
#
_cell.length_a   1.000
_cell.length_b   1.000
_cell.length_c   1.000
_cell.angle_alpha   90.00
_cell.angle_beta   90.00
_cell.angle_gamma   90.00
#
_symmetry.space_group_name_H-M   'P 1'
#
loop_
_entity.id
_entity.type
_entity.pdbx_description
1 polymer ?
#
loop_
_entity_poly.entity_id
_entity_poly.type
_entity_poly.pdbx_seq_one_letter_code
_entity_poly.pdbx_strand_id
1 'polypeptide(L)'
;MHNKFLQKNLNSSVRLLRLSAVLLIIAASTLYSINVRGATGSFAFTNYELGTTPGTTCHNALANCYNFAAEPAIRADNSGNFYASSENGLTGGTVAWKSTDAGLHYITLQSPNSASAGSMQFSPAGGDTDLAVASLLNGNGLYNVYVASLALTNVYVSTSTDGGSTWLLNPTGASVPGDDRPWIAAEGTGKVCVSYHSITATNDIFVTCSTDAGTTFAQTGNAFDPNHLWLASFQNEIGNLAIDPNSHNIYQSLSGIASASETTCLNCSLHAVWLAVSTDGGLTFTDHAVYVNPDTSVFYGHQFVNVSVDQAGNIYVVFSDDHNLYYSFSTDHGTTWSAPSQINQTPSSTAIMPWSVAGGAGKLDVVWYGTSYYHAGTSPDNYPSSAAWYVFFAQNLQATTPGSQFSQTTATPIVHYGGVCESGVTCSGNRDLYDDFGVAASPTTGLASIIYSDDQYSTTPTQPAGPGCTSSRSNTSSYPNRPTNSPRGREPLGPPFSWKRIRESGSLHRNQTIIHGLASRCC
;
A
#
# COMPACT_ATOMS: atom_id res chain seq x y z
N MET A 1 -19.84 -54.83 57.77
CA MET A 1 -19.33 -53.45 57.64
C MET A 1 -18.42 -53.21 56.42
N HIS A 2 -18.21 -54.18 55.50
CA HIS A 2 -17.14 -54.09 54.49
C HIS A 2 -17.35 -53.08 53.34
N ASN A 3 -18.56 -52.88 52.80
CA ASN A 3 -18.73 -52.07 51.56
C ASN A 3 -18.49 -50.55 51.71
N LYS A 4 -18.57 -49.98 52.92
CA LYS A 4 -18.39 -48.51 53.10
C LYS A 4 -16.93 -48.04 53.04
N PHE A 5 -15.95 -48.93 53.16
CA PHE A 5 -14.52 -48.56 53.05
C PHE A 5 -14.05 -48.46 51.59
N LEU A 6 -14.45 -49.41 50.74
CA LEU A 6 -14.04 -49.45 49.33
C LEU A 6 -14.52 -48.23 48.52
N GLN A 7 -15.78 -47.81 48.69
CA GLN A 7 -16.29 -46.58 48.05
C GLN A 7 -15.58 -45.30 48.52
N LYS A 8 -15.12 -45.25 49.77
CA LYS A 8 -14.44 -44.06 50.31
C LYS A 8 -13.03 -43.92 49.71
N ASN A 9 -12.33 -45.04 49.51
CA ASN A 9 -11.01 -45.04 48.89
C ASN A 9 -11.08 -44.71 47.39
N LEU A 10 -12.02 -45.29 46.62
CA LEU A 10 -12.18 -44.98 45.20
C LEU A 10 -12.42 -43.47 44.96
N ASN A 11 -13.30 -42.84 45.73
CA ASN A 11 -13.59 -41.42 45.59
C ASN A 11 -12.38 -40.52 45.95
N SER A 12 -11.54 -40.92 46.90
CA SER A 12 -10.28 -40.22 47.18
C SER A 12 -9.27 -40.38 46.04
N SER A 13 -9.06 -41.60 45.53
CA SER A 13 -8.13 -41.86 44.43
C SER A 13 -8.54 -41.12 43.14
N VAL A 14 -9.83 -41.11 42.79
CA VAL A 14 -10.34 -40.37 41.62
C VAL A 14 -10.20 -38.85 41.80
N ARG A 15 -10.35 -38.33 43.03
CA ARG A 15 -10.09 -36.90 43.30
C ARG A 15 -8.60 -36.56 43.20
N LEU A 16 -7.70 -37.37 43.75
CA LEU A 16 -6.26 -37.15 43.59
C LEU A 16 -5.85 -37.21 42.12
N LEU A 17 -6.27 -38.22 41.36
CA LEU A 17 -5.97 -38.34 39.93
C LEU A 17 -6.47 -37.14 39.11
N ARG A 18 -7.65 -36.59 39.43
CA ARG A 18 -8.15 -35.36 38.78
C ARG A 18 -7.36 -34.12 39.17
N LEU A 19 -6.97 -33.95 40.44
CA LEU A 19 -6.08 -32.85 40.84
C LEU A 19 -4.69 -32.97 40.19
N SER A 20 -4.10 -34.18 40.14
CA SER A 20 -2.82 -34.43 39.47
C SER A 20 -2.89 -34.17 37.97
N ALA A 21 -3.99 -34.54 37.30
CA ALA A 21 -4.19 -34.23 35.88
C ALA A 21 -4.33 -32.72 35.63
N VAL A 22 -5.11 -32.00 36.44
CA VAL A 22 -5.25 -30.54 36.33
C VAL A 22 -3.93 -29.83 36.66
N LEU A 23 -3.18 -30.29 37.65
CA LEU A 23 -1.84 -29.76 37.96
C LEU A 23 -0.80 -30.09 36.88
N LEU A 24 -0.89 -31.23 36.18
CA LEU A 24 -0.04 -31.49 35.00
C LEU A 24 -0.42 -30.59 33.82
N ILE A 25 -1.71 -30.36 33.58
CA ILE A 25 -2.18 -29.47 32.51
C ILE A 25 -1.77 -28.03 32.79
N ILE A 26 -1.90 -27.56 34.04
CA ILE A 26 -1.43 -26.23 34.46
C ILE A 26 0.11 -26.15 34.38
N ALA A 27 0.85 -27.15 34.87
CA ALA A 27 2.31 -27.14 34.78
C ALA A 27 2.79 -27.12 33.32
N ALA A 28 2.15 -27.88 32.44
CA ALA A 28 2.44 -27.91 31.01
C ALA A 28 2.09 -26.58 30.31
N SER A 29 0.97 -25.92 30.64
CA SER A 29 0.63 -24.62 30.07
C SER A 29 1.51 -23.50 30.62
N THR A 30 1.93 -23.54 31.90
CA THR A 30 2.89 -22.57 32.47
C THR A 30 4.34 -22.75 31.99
N LEU A 31 4.65 -23.83 31.27
CA LEU A 31 5.99 -24.07 30.70
C LEU A 31 6.03 -23.94 29.17
N TYR A 32 4.90 -23.67 28.51
CA TYR A 32 4.88 -23.23 27.10
C TYR A 32 4.69 -21.72 26.92
N SER A 33 4.86 -20.94 28.00
CA SER A 33 5.34 -19.56 27.92
C SER A 33 6.81 -19.52 27.49
N ILE A 34 7.11 -20.08 26.31
CA ILE A 34 8.30 -19.71 25.56
C ILE A 34 8.22 -18.20 25.40
N ASN A 35 9.10 -17.49 26.11
CA ASN A 35 9.40 -16.12 25.81
C ASN A 35 10.15 -16.12 24.48
N VAL A 36 9.41 -16.29 23.39
CA VAL A 36 9.74 -15.68 22.11
C VAL A 36 9.68 -14.17 22.37
N ARG A 37 10.77 -13.65 22.95
CA ARG A 37 11.22 -12.31 22.63
C ARG A 37 11.20 -12.29 21.11
N GLY A 38 10.28 -11.52 20.51
CA GLY A 38 10.17 -11.42 19.05
C GLY A 38 11.58 -11.26 18.51
N ALA A 39 12.00 -12.16 17.62
CA ALA A 39 13.40 -12.28 17.29
C ALA A 39 13.84 -10.95 16.66
N THR A 40 14.58 -10.15 17.42
CA THR A 40 15.02 -8.80 17.03
C THR A 40 16.15 -8.92 16.01
N GLY A 41 15.87 -9.55 14.88
CA GLY A 41 16.65 -9.39 13.67
C GLY A 41 16.63 -7.91 13.34
N SER A 42 17.81 -7.30 13.30
CA SER A 42 17.91 -5.95 12.75
C SER A 42 17.46 -6.04 11.29
N PHE A 43 16.37 -5.37 10.98
CA PHE A 43 16.07 -5.01 9.60
C PHE A 43 17.25 -4.19 9.06
N ALA A 44 17.57 -4.36 7.78
CA ALA A 44 18.64 -3.65 7.10
C ALA A 44 18.16 -3.25 5.70
N PHE A 45 18.20 -1.96 5.40
CA PHE A 45 17.64 -1.42 4.17
C PHE A 45 18.74 -0.98 3.20
N THR A 46 18.57 -1.32 1.93
CA THR A 46 19.44 -0.85 0.84
C THR A 46 18.64 0.04 -0.08
N ASN A 47 18.84 1.35 0.07
CA ASN A 47 18.07 2.38 -0.63
C ASN A 47 18.79 2.86 -1.91
N TYR A 48 18.07 2.89 -3.03
CA TYR A 48 18.58 3.38 -4.32
C TYR A 48 17.48 3.92 -5.25
N GLU A 49 17.88 4.70 -6.25
CA GLU A 49 16.97 5.24 -7.27
C GLU A 49 16.76 4.28 -8.45
N LEU A 50 15.61 4.43 -9.11
CA LEU A 50 15.24 3.74 -10.34
C LEU A 50 15.50 4.62 -11.58
N GLY A 51 15.80 4.02 -12.72
CA GLY A 51 15.95 4.71 -14.01
C GLY A 51 14.72 4.56 -14.91
N THR A 52 14.49 5.48 -15.85
CA THR A 52 13.34 5.40 -16.79
C THR A 52 13.67 4.78 -18.15
N THR A 53 14.94 4.62 -18.51
CA THR A 53 15.35 4.03 -19.80
C THR A 53 15.20 2.50 -19.78
N PRO A 54 14.35 1.89 -20.64
CA PRO A 54 14.16 0.44 -20.66
C PRO A 54 15.46 -0.35 -20.83
N GLY A 55 15.60 -1.47 -20.10
CA GLY A 55 16.81 -2.28 -20.01
C GLY A 55 17.86 -1.75 -19.01
N THR A 56 17.68 -0.57 -18.42
CA THR A 56 18.55 -0.09 -17.34
C THR A 56 18.29 -0.90 -16.07
N THR A 57 19.32 -1.59 -15.57
CA THR A 57 19.31 -2.23 -14.26
C THR A 57 19.86 -1.27 -13.21
N CYS A 58 19.19 -1.16 -12.06
CA CYS A 58 19.49 -0.23 -10.99
C CYS A 58 19.57 -0.92 -9.62
N HIS A 59 20.46 -0.51 -8.72
CA HIS A 59 21.50 0.53 -8.88
C HIS A 59 22.64 0.12 -9.85
N ASN A 60 23.37 1.08 -10.43
CA ASN A 60 24.53 0.80 -11.29
C ASN A 60 25.61 1.92 -11.26
N ALA A 61 26.77 1.64 -11.85
CA ALA A 61 27.93 2.55 -11.87
C ALA A 61 27.90 3.63 -12.98
N LEU A 62 26.89 3.64 -13.86
CA LEU A 62 26.74 4.59 -14.96
C LEU A 62 26.00 5.88 -14.54
N ALA A 63 25.45 5.92 -13.32
CA ALA A 63 24.71 7.06 -12.77
C ALA A 63 23.47 7.47 -13.58
N ASN A 64 22.88 6.55 -14.35
CA ASN A 64 21.63 6.75 -15.12
C ASN A 64 20.37 6.20 -14.43
N CYS A 65 20.49 5.83 -13.15
CA CYS A 65 19.38 5.42 -12.29
C CYS A 65 18.77 6.65 -11.61
N TYR A 66 18.04 7.44 -12.38
CA TYR A 66 17.24 8.57 -11.90
C TYR A 66 15.91 8.60 -12.64
N ASN A 67 14.86 9.12 -11.99
CA ASN A 67 13.53 9.27 -12.56
C ASN A 67 12.80 10.46 -11.91
N PHE A 68 11.79 10.98 -12.60
CA PHE A 68 10.91 12.06 -12.15
C PHE A 68 9.47 11.56 -11.93
N ALA A 69 9.32 10.26 -11.74
CA ALA A 69 8.02 9.63 -11.62
C ALA A 69 7.46 9.83 -10.20
N ALA A 70 6.18 9.60 -10.00
CA ALA A 70 5.52 9.71 -8.71
C ALA A 70 4.54 8.56 -8.49
N GLU A 71 3.87 8.58 -7.34
CA GLU A 71 2.74 7.70 -6.99
C GLU A 71 3.02 6.22 -7.32
N PRO A 72 4.01 5.57 -6.65
CA PRO A 72 4.49 4.28 -7.08
C PRO A 72 3.84 3.10 -6.36
N ALA A 73 3.44 2.10 -7.15
CA ALA A 73 2.95 0.81 -6.66
C ALA A 73 3.98 -0.31 -6.81
N ILE A 74 3.87 -1.34 -5.97
CA ILE A 74 4.69 -2.56 -6.02
C ILE A 74 3.86 -3.80 -5.65
N ARG A 75 4.14 -4.95 -6.27
CA ARG A 75 3.66 -6.28 -5.87
C ARG A 75 4.76 -7.34 -6.06
N ALA A 76 4.60 -8.51 -5.45
CA ALA A 76 5.45 -9.67 -5.64
C ALA A 76 4.66 -10.85 -6.23
N ASP A 77 5.21 -11.54 -7.23
CA ASP A 77 4.60 -12.76 -7.77
C ASP A 77 4.90 -14.00 -6.91
N ASN A 78 4.18 -15.10 -7.13
CA ASN A 78 4.34 -16.34 -6.36
C ASN A 78 5.67 -17.10 -6.66
N SER A 79 6.53 -16.60 -7.55
CA SER A 79 7.94 -17.03 -7.68
C SER A 79 8.89 -16.17 -6.85
N GLY A 80 8.43 -15.03 -6.32
CA GLY A 80 9.23 -14.06 -5.58
C GLY A 80 9.93 -13.02 -6.47
N ASN A 81 9.49 -12.83 -7.71
CA ASN A 81 9.86 -11.66 -8.50
C ASN A 81 9.04 -10.46 -8.02
N PHE A 82 9.63 -9.27 -7.99
CA PHE A 82 8.90 -8.03 -7.73
C PHE A 82 8.61 -7.30 -9.04
N TYR A 83 7.44 -6.67 -9.11
CA TYR A 83 7.05 -5.74 -10.17
C TYR A 83 6.64 -4.42 -9.54
N ALA A 84 7.04 -3.31 -10.15
CA ALA A 84 6.74 -1.95 -9.70
C ALA A 84 6.24 -1.09 -10.87
N SER A 85 5.37 -0.13 -10.59
CA SER A 85 4.93 0.93 -11.51
C SER A 85 4.98 2.30 -10.83
N SER A 86 5.03 3.37 -11.61
CA SER A 86 5.03 4.77 -11.14
C SER A 86 4.68 5.69 -12.32
N GLU A 87 3.97 6.78 -12.08
CA GLU A 87 3.39 7.64 -13.10
C GLU A 87 4.27 8.87 -13.44
N ASN A 88 4.04 9.51 -14.60
CA ASN A 88 4.77 10.75 -15.01
C ASN A 88 3.79 11.93 -15.19
N GLY A 89 2.68 11.93 -14.48
CA GLY A 89 1.54 12.81 -14.68
C GLY A 89 0.74 12.53 -15.96
N LEU A 90 -0.54 12.92 -15.95
CA LEU A 90 -1.45 12.80 -17.09
C LEU A 90 -0.82 13.25 -18.41
N THR A 91 -0.95 12.40 -19.44
CA THR A 91 -0.31 12.49 -20.77
C THR A 91 1.16 12.01 -20.86
N GLY A 92 1.84 11.82 -19.72
CA GLY A 92 3.19 11.26 -19.62
C GLY A 92 3.25 9.73 -19.59
N GLY A 93 2.20 9.06 -19.11
CA GLY A 93 2.11 7.60 -19.00
C GLY A 93 2.91 7.01 -17.84
N THR A 94 2.84 5.68 -17.68
CA THR A 94 3.43 4.93 -16.56
C THR A 94 4.80 4.33 -16.92
N VAL A 95 5.74 4.35 -15.98
CA VAL A 95 7.01 3.58 -15.99
C VAL A 95 6.78 2.26 -15.26
N ALA A 96 7.50 1.20 -15.61
CA ALA A 96 7.47 -0.06 -14.87
C ALA A 96 8.86 -0.70 -14.72
N TRP A 97 9.03 -1.49 -13.66
CA TRP A 97 10.26 -2.18 -13.31
C TRP A 97 10.02 -3.61 -12.83
N LYS A 98 11.07 -4.43 -12.85
CA LYS A 98 11.08 -5.81 -12.35
C LYS A 98 12.36 -6.12 -11.57
N SER A 99 12.24 -6.84 -10.46
CA SER A 99 13.37 -7.56 -9.83
C SER A 99 13.13 -9.07 -9.90
N THR A 100 14.19 -9.83 -10.12
CA THR A 100 14.20 -11.31 -10.08
C THR A 100 15.22 -11.86 -9.08
N ASP A 101 15.79 -10.98 -8.25
CA ASP A 101 16.88 -11.26 -7.31
C ASP A 101 16.52 -10.80 -5.88
N ALA A 102 15.27 -11.08 -5.48
CA ALA A 102 14.70 -10.72 -4.18
C ALA A 102 14.75 -9.22 -3.84
N GLY A 103 14.70 -8.36 -4.87
CA GLY A 103 14.71 -6.91 -4.75
C GLY A 103 16.10 -6.27 -4.87
N LEU A 104 17.18 -7.04 -4.97
CA LEU A 104 18.57 -6.52 -4.96
C LEU A 104 18.88 -5.57 -6.12
N HIS A 105 18.29 -5.81 -7.29
CA HIS A 105 18.30 -4.88 -8.43
C HIS A 105 16.95 -4.85 -9.14
N TYR A 106 16.60 -3.71 -9.72
CA TYR A 106 15.42 -3.56 -10.60
C TYR A 106 15.86 -3.23 -12.02
N ILE A 107 15.35 -3.96 -13.01
CA ILE A 107 15.47 -3.63 -14.43
C ILE A 107 14.22 -2.86 -14.88
N THR A 108 14.46 -1.78 -15.63
CA THR A 108 13.40 -0.96 -16.23
C THR A 108 12.79 -1.70 -17.41
N LEU A 109 11.46 -1.84 -17.43
CA LEU A 109 10.71 -2.51 -18.48
C LEU A 109 10.38 -1.54 -19.63
N GLN A 110 9.71 -2.04 -20.66
CA GLN A 110 8.97 -1.15 -21.57
C GLN A 110 7.80 -0.53 -20.79
N SER A 111 7.45 0.73 -21.08
CA SER A 111 6.29 1.39 -20.47
C SER A 111 5.02 0.57 -20.72
N PRO A 112 4.19 0.28 -19.70
CA PRO A 112 2.94 -0.45 -19.87
C PRO A 112 2.01 0.18 -20.90
N ASN A 113 1.93 1.52 -20.96
CA ASN A 113 1.06 2.22 -21.91
C ASN A 113 1.70 2.45 -23.29
N SER A 114 2.90 1.93 -23.56
CA SER A 114 3.58 2.11 -24.86
C SER A 114 2.77 1.64 -26.07
N ALA A 115 1.79 0.76 -25.89
CA ALA A 115 0.83 0.37 -26.94
C ALA A 115 -0.15 1.50 -27.35
N SER A 116 -0.35 2.54 -26.53
CA SER A 116 -1.05 3.78 -26.93
C SER A 116 -0.16 4.72 -27.77
N ALA A 117 1.16 4.51 -27.73
CA ALA A 117 2.15 5.42 -28.28
C ALA A 117 2.44 5.10 -29.76
N GLY A 118 1.56 5.57 -30.66
CA GLY A 118 1.85 5.65 -32.10
C GLY A 118 3.11 6.48 -32.44
N SER A 119 3.58 7.27 -31.48
CA SER A 119 4.91 7.87 -31.40
C SER A 119 5.37 7.86 -29.93
N MET A 120 6.67 7.63 -29.68
CA MET A 120 7.26 7.29 -28.37
C MET A 120 7.30 8.44 -27.32
N GLN A 121 6.34 9.37 -27.33
CA GLN A 121 6.32 10.55 -26.46
C GLN A 121 4.92 10.99 -25.99
N PHE A 122 3.87 10.17 -26.16
CA PHE A 122 2.53 10.47 -25.66
C PHE A 122 1.80 9.19 -25.27
N SER A 123 1.19 9.19 -24.09
CA SER A 123 0.17 8.23 -23.68
C SER A 123 -0.92 8.99 -22.92
N PRO A 124 -2.22 8.88 -23.26
CA PRO A 124 -3.26 9.67 -22.61
C PRO A 124 -3.52 9.32 -21.12
N ALA A 125 -2.80 8.33 -20.59
CA ALA A 125 -2.89 7.82 -19.23
C ALA A 125 -1.71 8.27 -18.34
N GLY A 126 -1.58 7.62 -17.18
CA GLY A 126 -0.54 7.86 -16.18
C GLY A 126 -0.78 9.10 -15.34
N GLY A 127 -2.00 9.28 -14.82
CA GLY A 127 -2.37 10.30 -13.82
C GLY A 127 -2.66 9.77 -12.40
N ASP A 128 -2.38 8.48 -12.20
CA ASP A 128 -2.36 7.64 -10.99
C ASP A 128 -1.80 6.28 -11.50
N THR A 129 -1.27 5.39 -10.64
CA THR A 129 -1.01 3.99 -11.05
C THR A 129 -0.97 2.97 -9.91
N ASP A 130 -1.66 1.84 -10.13
CA ASP A 130 -1.49 0.64 -9.30
C ASP A 130 -1.21 -0.60 -10.18
N LEU A 131 -0.73 -1.69 -9.59
CA LEU A 131 -0.42 -2.92 -10.32
C LEU A 131 -0.82 -4.20 -9.56
N ALA A 132 -1.12 -5.24 -10.33
CA ALA A 132 -1.46 -6.56 -9.82
C ALA A 132 -0.66 -7.66 -10.53
N VAL A 133 -0.56 -8.82 -9.88
CA VAL A 133 0.01 -10.03 -10.46
C VAL A 133 -0.97 -11.19 -10.29
N ALA A 134 -1.08 -12.05 -11.29
CA ALA A 134 -1.92 -13.25 -11.21
C ALA A 134 -1.40 -14.21 -10.13
N SER A 135 -2.29 -14.92 -9.42
CA SER A 135 -1.90 -15.86 -8.37
C SER A 135 -1.48 -17.24 -8.91
N LEU A 136 -1.85 -17.58 -10.16
CA LEU A 136 -1.49 -18.82 -10.86
C LEU A 136 -0.79 -18.54 -12.20
N LEU A 137 0.03 -19.50 -12.64
CA LEU A 137 0.77 -19.43 -13.90
C LEU A 137 -0.17 -19.53 -15.13
N ASN A 138 0.09 -18.69 -16.12
CA ASN A 138 -0.53 -18.72 -17.44
C ASN A 138 0.04 -19.86 -18.32
N GLY A 139 -0.45 -19.95 -19.57
CA GLY A 139 0.00 -20.96 -20.55
C GLY A 139 1.48 -20.87 -20.97
N ASN A 140 2.17 -19.76 -20.69
CA ASN A 140 3.60 -19.57 -20.92
C ASN A 140 4.45 -20.02 -19.69
N GLY A 141 3.82 -20.43 -18.59
CA GLY A 141 4.51 -20.77 -17.34
C GLY A 141 4.94 -19.53 -16.54
N LEU A 142 4.25 -18.39 -16.69
CA LEU A 142 4.53 -17.12 -16.01
C LEU A 142 3.27 -16.58 -15.35
N TYR A 143 3.41 -15.77 -14.30
CA TYR A 143 2.29 -14.98 -13.78
C TYR A 143 2.03 -13.79 -14.72
N ASN A 144 0.76 -13.51 -15.01
CA ASN A 144 0.42 -12.27 -15.72
C ASN A 144 0.68 -11.07 -14.78
N VAL A 145 1.08 -9.96 -15.37
CA VAL A 145 1.25 -8.67 -14.68
C VAL A 145 0.25 -7.69 -15.27
N TYR A 146 -0.44 -6.94 -14.42
CA TYR A 146 -1.44 -5.95 -14.79
C TYR A 146 -1.04 -4.61 -14.21
N VAL A 147 -1.16 -3.53 -14.98
CA VAL A 147 -0.92 -2.16 -14.53
C VAL A 147 -2.14 -1.32 -14.86
N ALA A 148 -2.78 -0.78 -13.83
CA ALA A 148 -3.78 0.28 -13.94
C ALA A 148 -3.09 1.65 -14.03
N SER A 149 -3.71 2.57 -14.76
CA SER A 149 -3.13 3.85 -15.12
C SER A 149 -4.25 4.83 -15.43
N LEU A 150 -4.43 5.90 -14.65
CA LEU A 150 -5.54 6.83 -14.86
C LEU A 150 -5.34 7.63 -16.16
N ALA A 151 -6.40 7.75 -16.97
CA ALA A 151 -6.48 8.66 -18.10
C ALA A 151 -7.68 9.60 -17.94
N LEU A 152 -7.64 10.77 -18.59
CA LEU A 152 -8.67 11.82 -18.56
C LEU A 152 -10.12 11.38 -18.90
N THR A 153 -10.33 10.14 -19.34
CA THR A 153 -11.63 9.61 -19.78
C THR A 153 -11.93 8.18 -19.33
N ASN A 154 -10.95 7.46 -18.76
CA ASN A 154 -11.09 6.06 -18.34
C ASN A 154 -9.87 5.58 -17.53
N VAL A 155 -10.00 4.46 -16.83
CA VAL A 155 -8.83 3.70 -16.35
C VAL A 155 -8.26 2.82 -17.48
N TYR A 156 -6.96 2.98 -17.76
CA TYR A 156 -6.24 2.19 -18.76
C TYR A 156 -5.56 0.99 -18.08
N VAL A 157 -5.81 -0.23 -18.56
CA VAL A 157 -5.21 -1.46 -18.02
C VAL A 157 -4.29 -2.09 -19.04
N SER A 158 -3.00 -2.17 -18.71
CA SER A 158 -2.00 -2.86 -19.52
C SER A 158 -1.65 -4.23 -18.93
N THR A 159 -1.78 -5.28 -19.73
CA THR A 159 -1.50 -6.67 -19.34
C THR A 159 -0.24 -7.19 -20.03
N SER A 160 0.65 -7.81 -19.25
CA SER A 160 1.77 -8.61 -19.75
C SER A 160 1.56 -10.09 -19.43
N THR A 161 1.73 -10.96 -20.41
CA THR A 161 1.68 -12.43 -20.27
C THR A 161 3.06 -13.09 -20.41
N ASP A 162 4.11 -12.27 -20.53
CA ASP A 162 5.52 -12.66 -20.70
C ASP A 162 6.43 -12.07 -19.61
N GLY A 163 5.84 -11.77 -18.45
CA GLY A 163 6.55 -11.32 -17.25
C GLY A 163 7.15 -9.92 -17.38
N GLY A 164 6.46 -9.00 -18.03
CA GLY A 164 6.84 -7.58 -18.20
C GLY A 164 7.65 -7.28 -19.45
N SER A 165 7.77 -8.20 -20.41
CA SER A 165 8.59 -8.02 -21.62
C SER A 165 7.83 -7.28 -22.72
N THR A 166 6.54 -7.57 -22.88
CA THR A 166 5.58 -6.86 -23.74
C THR A 166 4.26 -6.61 -23.01
N TRP A 167 3.48 -5.65 -23.51
CA TRP A 167 2.22 -5.21 -22.91
C TRP A 167 1.11 -5.09 -23.96
N LEU A 168 -0.08 -5.62 -23.65
CA LEU A 168 -1.33 -5.38 -24.36
C LEU A 168 -2.17 -4.38 -23.55
N LEU A 169 -2.46 -3.21 -24.12
CA LEU A 169 -3.25 -2.17 -23.49
C LEU A 169 -4.75 -2.32 -23.80
N ASN A 170 -5.57 -2.27 -22.75
CA ASN A 170 -7.01 -2.05 -22.83
C ASN A 170 -7.36 -0.64 -22.29
N PRO A 171 -7.91 0.27 -23.11
CA PRO A 171 -8.28 1.63 -22.69
C PRO A 171 -9.69 1.74 -22.08
N THR A 172 -10.35 0.62 -21.79
CA THR A 172 -11.69 0.55 -21.18
C THR A 172 -11.68 -0.35 -19.93
N GLY A 173 -10.89 0.01 -18.92
CA GLY A 173 -10.85 -0.67 -17.61
C GLY A 173 -11.98 -0.25 -16.67
N ALA A 174 -12.50 0.98 -16.83
CA ALA A 174 -13.66 1.50 -16.10
C ALA A 174 -14.91 1.53 -16.99
N SER A 175 -16.08 1.15 -16.45
CA SER A 175 -17.36 1.10 -17.19
C SER A 175 -18.34 2.23 -16.83
N VAL A 176 -18.11 2.90 -15.72
CA VAL A 176 -18.78 4.14 -15.28
C VAL A 176 -17.73 5.24 -15.39
N PRO A 177 -18.03 6.45 -15.88
CA PRO A 177 -17.01 7.47 -16.13
C PRO A 177 -16.70 8.33 -14.89
N GLY A 178 -15.63 9.12 -15.03
CA GLY A 178 -15.29 10.21 -14.11
C GLY A 178 -14.35 9.76 -12.99
N ASP A 179 -13.32 9.00 -13.36
CA ASP A 179 -12.55 8.11 -12.51
C ASP A 179 -11.37 8.81 -11.82
N ASP A 180 -11.02 8.35 -10.63
CA ASP A 180 -9.85 8.72 -9.80
C ASP A 180 -9.46 7.50 -8.95
N ARG A 181 -8.19 7.38 -8.52
CA ARG A 181 -7.66 6.29 -7.65
C ARG A 181 -7.91 4.86 -8.18
N PRO A 182 -7.34 4.50 -9.35
CA PRO A 182 -7.57 3.21 -10.01
C PRO A 182 -6.77 2.05 -9.42
N TRP A 183 -7.21 1.50 -8.30
CA TRP A 183 -6.61 0.32 -7.68
C TRP A 183 -6.86 -0.95 -8.50
N ILE A 184 -5.96 -1.94 -8.39
CA ILE A 184 -6.08 -3.19 -9.17
C ILE A 184 -5.61 -4.41 -8.36
N ALA A 185 -6.38 -5.50 -8.46
CA ALA A 185 -6.01 -6.80 -7.92
C ALA A 185 -6.41 -7.93 -8.88
N ALA A 186 -5.68 -9.05 -8.83
CA ALA A 186 -5.83 -10.15 -9.77
C ALA A 186 -5.72 -11.52 -9.07
N GLU A 187 -6.38 -12.52 -9.65
CA GLU A 187 -6.35 -13.90 -9.15
C GLU A 187 -6.46 -14.93 -10.29
N GLY A 188 -6.26 -16.20 -9.93
CA GLY A 188 -6.23 -17.31 -10.86
C GLY A 188 -5.16 -17.07 -11.92
N THR A 189 -5.47 -17.43 -13.17
CA THR A 189 -4.60 -17.25 -14.34
C THR A 189 -4.99 -16.03 -15.20
N GLY A 190 -5.98 -15.23 -14.78
CA GLY A 190 -6.62 -14.28 -15.69
C GLY A 190 -7.83 -13.49 -15.17
N LYS A 191 -8.27 -13.64 -13.92
CA LYS A 191 -9.27 -12.71 -13.34
C LYS A 191 -8.52 -11.48 -12.84
N VAL A 192 -8.97 -10.29 -13.22
CA VAL A 192 -8.42 -9.02 -12.76
C VAL A 192 -9.56 -8.03 -12.61
N CYS A 193 -9.57 -7.31 -11.48
CA CYS A 193 -10.56 -6.31 -11.16
C CYS A 193 -9.86 -4.99 -10.86
N VAL A 194 -10.45 -3.91 -11.36
CA VAL A 194 -10.07 -2.53 -11.09
C VAL A 194 -11.15 -1.92 -10.21
N SER A 195 -10.77 -1.19 -9.16
CA SER A 195 -11.68 -0.29 -8.46
C SER A 195 -11.28 1.16 -8.68
N TYR A 196 -12.25 2.05 -8.69
CA TYR A 196 -12.04 3.46 -8.96
C TYR A 196 -13.19 4.29 -8.38
N HIS A 197 -12.91 5.56 -8.09
CA HIS A 197 -13.87 6.51 -7.55
C HIS A 197 -14.46 7.34 -8.70
N SER A 198 -15.78 7.22 -8.92
CA SER A 198 -16.49 7.91 -10.02
C SER A 198 -16.85 9.37 -9.64
N ILE A 199 -15.84 10.12 -9.16
CA ILE A 199 -15.94 11.44 -8.52
C ILE A 199 -16.77 12.49 -9.27
N THR A 200 -16.77 12.47 -10.61
CA THR A 200 -17.48 13.48 -11.42
C THR A 200 -18.83 13.04 -11.99
N ALA A 201 -19.21 11.77 -11.84
CA ALA A 201 -20.50 11.25 -12.33
C ALA A 201 -21.44 10.76 -11.21
N THR A 202 -20.91 10.26 -10.09
CA THR A 202 -21.68 9.71 -8.96
C THR A 202 -21.06 10.01 -7.59
N ASN A 203 -19.73 10.09 -7.52
CA ASN A 203 -18.91 9.99 -6.31
C ASN A 203 -19.10 8.66 -5.55
N ASP A 204 -19.39 7.59 -6.29
CA ASP A 204 -19.46 6.22 -5.79
C ASP A 204 -18.20 5.43 -6.16
N ILE A 205 -17.88 4.40 -5.39
CA ILE A 205 -16.79 3.46 -5.66
C ILE A 205 -17.35 2.32 -6.50
N PHE A 206 -16.76 2.09 -7.68
CA PHE A 206 -17.12 0.96 -8.55
C PHE A 206 -15.98 -0.04 -8.62
N VAL A 207 -16.33 -1.32 -8.76
CA VAL A 207 -15.39 -2.40 -9.06
C VAL A 207 -15.77 -3.03 -10.40
N THR A 208 -14.88 -2.94 -11.37
CA THR A 208 -15.06 -3.46 -12.74
C THR A 208 -14.09 -4.61 -13.00
N CYS A 209 -14.59 -5.76 -13.43
CA CYS A 209 -13.84 -7.01 -13.53
C CYS A 209 -13.75 -7.58 -14.95
N SER A 210 -12.60 -8.18 -15.24
CA SER A 210 -12.28 -9.01 -16.40
C SER A 210 -12.00 -10.45 -15.95
N THR A 211 -12.37 -11.42 -16.79
CA THR A 211 -12.07 -12.86 -16.61
C THR A 211 -11.19 -13.44 -17.73
N ASP A 212 -10.74 -12.59 -18.65
CA ASP A 212 -9.99 -12.91 -19.86
C ASP A 212 -8.64 -12.17 -19.92
N ALA A 213 -8.01 -12.02 -18.74
CA ALA A 213 -6.74 -11.35 -18.52
C ALA A 213 -6.72 -9.90 -19.05
N GLY A 214 -7.72 -9.11 -18.67
CA GLY A 214 -7.82 -7.67 -18.99
C GLY A 214 -8.24 -7.38 -20.43
N THR A 215 -8.64 -8.39 -21.22
CA THR A 215 -9.02 -8.20 -22.63
C THR A 215 -10.41 -7.58 -22.77
N THR A 216 -11.37 -7.98 -21.92
CA THR A 216 -12.69 -7.35 -21.79
C THR A 216 -13.08 -7.19 -20.32
N PHE A 217 -13.59 -6.00 -19.98
CA PHE A 217 -14.13 -5.68 -18.67
C PHE A 217 -15.66 -5.68 -18.76
N ALA A 218 -16.25 -6.84 -18.49
CA ALA A 218 -17.65 -7.13 -18.83
C ALA A 218 -18.61 -7.10 -17.63
N GLN A 219 -18.09 -6.89 -16.42
CA GLN A 219 -18.81 -6.92 -15.16
C GLN A 219 -18.48 -5.66 -14.36
N THR A 220 -19.47 -5.02 -13.75
CA THR A 220 -19.26 -3.89 -12.82
C THR A 220 -20.29 -3.95 -11.70
N GLY A 221 -19.80 -3.84 -10.46
CA GLY A 221 -20.61 -3.64 -9.26
C GLY A 221 -20.32 -2.27 -8.64
N ASN A 222 -21.31 -1.67 -8.00
CA ASN A 222 -21.09 -0.59 -7.03
C ASN A 222 -20.62 -1.25 -5.71
N ALA A 223 -19.63 -0.68 -5.05
CA ALA A 223 -19.10 -1.23 -3.79
C ALA A 223 -20.10 -1.13 -2.63
N PHE A 224 -21.08 -0.23 -2.70
CA PHE A 224 -22.06 -0.02 -1.63
C PHE A 224 -23.27 -0.94 -1.74
N ASP A 225 -23.66 -1.55 -0.62
CA ASP A 225 -24.88 -2.35 -0.52
C ASP A 225 -26.14 -1.49 -0.33
N PRO A 226 -27.35 -1.99 -0.65
CA PRO A 226 -28.59 -1.22 -0.62
C PRO A 226 -28.94 -0.53 0.72
N ASN A 227 -28.36 -0.97 1.84
CA ASN A 227 -28.56 -0.38 3.16
C ASN A 227 -27.55 0.74 3.47
N HIS A 228 -26.43 0.78 2.74
CA HIS A 228 -25.28 1.67 2.95
C HIS A 228 -25.07 2.69 1.82
N LEU A 229 -26.03 2.82 0.90
CA LEU A 229 -26.09 3.84 -0.17
C LEU A 229 -26.03 5.31 0.30
N TRP A 230 -25.90 5.58 1.59
CA TRP A 230 -25.60 6.89 2.16
C TRP A 230 -24.10 7.17 2.33
N LEU A 231 -23.24 6.18 2.08
CA LEU A 231 -21.80 6.36 1.85
C LEU A 231 -21.53 7.01 0.48
N ALA A 232 -22.44 6.87 -0.48
CA ALA A 232 -22.43 7.53 -1.79
C ALA A 232 -22.31 9.07 -1.71
N SER A 233 -22.08 9.74 -2.84
CA SER A 233 -22.27 11.19 -2.97
C SER A 233 -21.51 12.04 -1.92
N PHE A 234 -20.17 11.96 -1.95
CA PHE A 234 -19.25 12.72 -1.08
C PHE A 234 -19.29 12.35 0.42
N GLN A 235 -19.72 11.14 0.77
CA GLN A 235 -19.70 10.60 2.14
C GLN A 235 -18.72 9.42 2.31
N ASN A 236 -17.79 9.26 1.36
CA ASN A 236 -16.78 8.22 1.29
C ASN A 236 -15.47 8.75 0.68
N GLU A 237 -14.35 8.13 1.06
CA GLU A 237 -13.07 8.21 0.35
C GLU A 237 -12.48 6.81 0.15
N ILE A 238 -12.05 6.54 -1.07
CA ILE A 238 -11.65 5.22 -1.56
C ILE A 238 -10.30 4.73 -0.96
N GLY A 239 -10.27 3.47 -0.53
CA GLY A 239 -9.04 2.71 -0.24
C GLY A 239 -8.73 1.69 -1.34
N ASN A 240 -7.63 0.94 -1.21
CA ASN A 240 -7.29 -0.06 -2.23
C ASN A 240 -8.28 -1.25 -2.26
N LEU A 241 -8.18 -2.07 -3.30
CA LEU A 241 -8.85 -3.37 -3.34
C LEU A 241 -7.87 -4.54 -3.15
N ALA A 242 -8.41 -5.68 -2.70
CA ALA A 242 -7.72 -6.96 -2.62
C ALA A 242 -8.65 -8.09 -3.06
N ILE A 243 -8.08 -9.23 -3.47
CA ILE A 243 -8.82 -10.46 -3.76
C ILE A 243 -8.13 -11.58 -2.98
N ASP A 244 -8.89 -12.38 -2.23
CA ASP A 244 -8.37 -13.61 -1.63
C ASP A 244 -8.41 -14.75 -2.66
N PRO A 245 -7.25 -15.27 -3.12
CA PRO A 245 -7.22 -16.36 -4.10
C PRO A 245 -7.72 -17.71 -3.57
N ASN A 246 -8.04 -17.83 -2.27
CA ASN A 246 -8.58 -19.05 -1.66
C ASN A 246 -10.12 -19.06 -1.63
N SER A 247 -10.76 -17.93 -1.29
CA SER A 247 -12.22 -17.78 -1.26
C SER A 247 -12.81 -17.14 -2.51
N HIS A 248 -11.98 -16.51 -3.36
CA HIS A 248 -12.37 -15.69 -4.52
C HIS A 248 -13.15 -14.40 -4.19
N ASN A 249 -13.25 -14.09 -2.89
CA ASN A 249 -13.87 -12.87 -2.38
C ASN A 249 -13.07 -11.63 -2.79
N ILE A 250 -13.78 -10.56 -3.12
CA ILE A 250 -13.20 -9.25 -3.42
C ILE A 250 -13.47 -8.33 -2.22
N TYR A 251 -12.44 -7.61 -1.81
CA TYR A 251 -12.43 -6.71 -0.67
C TYR A 251 -12.06 -5.30 -1.13
N GLN A 252 -12.88 -4.32 -0.78
CA GLN A 252 -12.69 -2.91 -1.13
C GLN A 252 -12.74 -2.09 0.16
N SER A 253 -11.64 -1.43 0.54
CA SER A 253 -11.62 -0.57 1.73
C SER A 253 -12.05 0.85 1.42
N LEU A 254 -12.54 1.56 2.43
CA LEU A 254 -12.81 3.00 2.38
C LEU A 254 -12.88 3.60 3.78
N SER A 255 -12.75 4.91 3.88
CA SER A 255 -13.29 5.70 4.99
C SER A 255 -14.65 6.29 4.61
N GLY A 256 -15.48 6.58 5.60
CA GLY A 256 -16.81 7.15 5.39
C GLY A 256 -17.45 7.70 6.65
N ILE A 257 -18.68 8.21 6.53
CA ILE A 257 -19.55 8.47 7.70
C ILE A 257 -20.02 7.14 8.32
N ALA A 258 -20.61 7.19 9.51
CA ALA A 258 -21.06 5.99 10.24
C ALA A 258 -22.56 5.68 10.10
N SER A 259 -23.38 6.64 9.67
CA SER A 259 -24.83 6.43 9.54
C SER A 259 -25.50 7.37 8.53
N ALA A 260 -26.65 6.95 8.00
CA ALA A 260 -27.50 7.76 7.13
C ALA A 260 -27.86 9.15 7.69
N SER A 261 -27.89 9.31 9.02
CA SER A 261 -28.13 10.58 9.71
C SER A 261 -27.02 11.62 9.46
N GLU A 262 -25.78 11.17 9.27
CA GLU A 262 -24.61 12.04 9.16
C GLU A 262 -24.47 12.69 7.78
N THR A 263 -25.24 12.24 6.78
CA THR A 263 -25.38 12.90 5.46
C THR A 263 -25.81 14.38 5.52
N THR A 264 -26.27 14.84 6.68
CA THR A 264 -26.64 16.25 6.96
C THR A 264 -25.82 16.88 8.10
N CYS A 265 -24.79 16.19 8.61
CA CYS A 265 -23.94 16.66 9.69
C CYS A 265 -22.82 17.57 9.16
N LEU A 266 -22.96 18.88 9.39
CA LEU A 266 -21.98 19.89 8.92
C LEU A 266 -20.65 19.92 9.70
N ASN A 267 -20.46 18.99 10.63
CA ASN A 267 -19.30 18.91 11.53
C ASN A 267 -18.85 17.46 11.82
N CYS A 268 -19.27 16.51 10.99
CA CYS A 268 -18.82 15.13 11.04
C CYS A 268 -17.78 14.91 9.94
N SER A 269 -16.63 14.36 10.31
CA SER A 269 -15.60 13.88 9.40
C SER A 269 -15.94 12.47 8.89
N LEU A 270 -15.15 11.92 7.97
CA LEU A 270 -15.22 10.48 7.65
C LEU A 270 -14.54 9.66 8.78
N HIS A 271 -15.27 9.50 9.88
CA HIS A 271 -14.81 8.93 11.16
C HIS A 271 -15.03 7.41 11.30
N ALA A 272 -15.57 6.77 10.26
CA ALA A 272 -15.72 5.32 10.17
C ALA A 272 -14.82 4.74 9.07
N VAL A 273 -14.39 3.49 9.30
CA VAL A 273 -13.59 2.68 8.38
C VAL A 273 -14.42 1.47 7.99
N TRP A 274 -14.56 1.21 6.69
CA TRP A 274 -15.41 0.16 6.15
C TRP A 274 -14.64 -0.77 5.22
N LEU A 275 -15.15 -2.01 5.10
CA LEU A 275 -14.76 -2.95 4.06
C LEU A 275 -16.02 -3.46 3.34
N ALA A 276 -16.13 -3.13 2.06
CA ALA A 276 -17.11 -3.72 1.16
C ALA A 276 -16.61 -5.12 0.73
N VAL A 277 -17.45 -6.13 0.93
CA VAL A 277 -17.15 -7.54 0.65
C VAL A 277 -18.04 -8.07 -0.47
N SER A 278 -17.45 -8.54 -1.57
CA SER A 278 -18.18 -9.28 -2.62
C SER A 278 -17.80 -10.76 -2.61
N THR A 279 -18.82 -11.62 -2.57
CA THR A 279 -18.71 -13.09 -2.65
C THR A 279 -19.21 -13.66 -3.98
N ASP A 280 -19.69 -12.80 -4.90
CA ASP A 280 -20.26 -13.18 -6.20
C ASP A 280 -19.35 -12.81 -7.40
N GLY A 281 -18.10 -12.45 -7.11
CA GLY A 281 -17.07 -12.11 -8.10
C GLY A 281 -16.98 -10.62 -8.42
N GLY A 282 -17.69 -9.74 -7.70
CA GLY A 282 -17.71 -8.29 -7.90
C GLY A 282 -18.96 -7.79 -8.62
N LEU A 283 -20.10 -8.49 -8.49
CA LEU A 283 -21.40 -8.05 -9.00
C LEU A 283 -22.18 -7.29 -7.92
N THR A 284 -22.19 -7.81 -6.69
CA THR A 284 -22.76 -7.17 -5.51
C THR A 284 -21.80 -7.25 -4.33
N PHE A 285 -21.94 -6.30 -3.41
CA PHE A 285 -21.12 -6.17 -2.21
C PHE A 285 -22.02 -6.12 -0.96
N THR A 286 -21.42 -6.31 0.21
CA THR A 286 -22.02 -6.10 1.54
C THR A 286 -21.03 -5.30 2.37
N ASP A 287 -21.47 -4.20 2.96
CA ASP A 287 -20.58 -3.31 3.72
C ASP A 287 -20.45 -3.72 5.19
N HIS A 288 -19.22 -3.86 5.65
CA HIS A 288 -18.90 -4.18 7.03
C HIS A 288 -18.06 -3.07 7.66
N ALA A 289 -18.54 -2.51 8.77
CA ALA A 289 -17.76 -1.55 9.55
C ALA A 289 -16.56 -2.25 10.21
N VAL A 290 -15.36 -1.85 9.80
CA VAL A 290 -14.08 -2.24 10.42
C VAL A 290 -13.92 -1.54 11.77
N TYR A 291 -14.27 -0.26 11.80
CA TYR A 291 -14.28 0.58 12.99
C TYR A 291 -15.20 1.80 12.80
N VAL A 292 -15.79 2.27 13.90
CA VAL A 292 -16.52 3.54 13.97
C VAL A 292 -15.98 4.29 15.19
N ASN A 293 -15.46 5.49 14.99
CA ASN A 293 -14.97 6.30 16.10
C ASN A 293 -16.14 7.00 16.81
N PRO A 294 -16.27 6.93 18.15
CA PRO A 294 -17.26 7.72 18.86
C PRO A 294 -16.99 9.23 18.83
N ASP A 295 -15.78 9.67 18.47
CA ASP A 295 -15.47 11.07 18.16
C ASP A 295 -15.65 11.33 16.65
N THR A 296 -16.78 11.95 16.31
CA THR A 296 -17.16 12.24 14.91
C THR A 296 -16.29 13.32 14.25
N SER A 297 -15.33 13.93 14.96
CA SER A 297 -14.40 14.90 14.37
C SER A 297 -13.13 14.27 13.81
N VAL A 298 -12.81 13.02 14.20
CA VAL A 298 -11.66 12.27 13.68
C VAL A 298 -11.89 11.88 12.22
N PHE A 299 -10.85 11.98 11.40
CA PHE A 299 -10.88 11.67 9.97
C PHE A 299 -9.97 10.47 9.68
N TYR A 300 -10.37 9.61 8.74
CA TYR A 300 -9.58 8.45 8.29
C TYR A 300 -9.23 8.48 6.79
N GLY A 301 -9.40 9.63 6.13
CA GLY A 301 -9.05 9.87 4.71
C GLY A 301 -7.56 10.09 4.42
N HIS A 302 -6.68 9.74 5.35
CA HIS A 302 -5.24 10.00 5.31
C HIS A 302 -4.48 8.99 4.42
N GLN A 303 -4.86 9.01 3.13
CA GLN A 303 -4.24 8.42 1.93
C GLN A 303 -3.44 7.11 2.14
N PHE A 304 -4.07 5.98 2.47
CA PHE A 304 -5.50 5.68 2.42
C PHE A 304 -5.85 4.62 3.48
N VAL A 305 -7.13 4.26 3.58
CA VAL A 305 -7.51 3.00 4.25
C VAL A 305 -7.01 1.83 3.39
N ASN A 306 -5.96 1.14 3.84
CA ASN A 306 -5.31 0.06 3.10
C ASN A 306 -5.81 -1.32 3.56
N VAL A 307 -6.14 -2.22 2.62
CA VAL A 307 -6.52 -3.62 2.88
C VAL A 307 -5.53 -4.61 2.28
N SER A 308 -5.16 -5.64 3.05
CA SER A 308 -4.40 -6.80 2.58
C SER A 308 -4.89 -8.12 3.22
N VAL A 309 -4.60 -9.26 2.58
CA VAL A 309 -5.07 -10.59 2.99
C VAL A 309 -3.91 -11.59 3.02
N ASP A 310 -3.78 -12.37 4.10
CA ASP A 310 -2.74 -13.41 4.19
C ASP A 310 -3.11 -14.74 3.52
N GLN A 311 -2.12 -15.62 3.38
CA GLN A 311 -2.26 -16.95 2.77
C GLN A 311 -3.26 -17.90 3.48
N ALA A 312 -3.82 -17.52 4.62
CA ALA A 312 -4.89 -18.27 5.31
C ALA A 312 -6.25 -17.55 5.26
N GLY A 313 -6.38 -16.46 4.49
CA GLY A 313 -7.63 -15.72 4.32
C GLY A 313 -7.95 -14.74 5.46
N ASN A 314 -7.00 -14.46 6.37
CA ASN A 314 -7.18 -13.41 7.36
C ASN A 314 -6.97 -12.05 6.70
N ILE A 315 -7.86 -11.11 6.96
CA ILE A 315 -7.85 -9.76 6.37
C ILE A 315 -7.29 -8.79 7.40
N TYR A 316 -6.49 -7.83 6.93
CA TYR A 316 -5.96 -6.72 7.71
C TYR A 316 -6.36 -5.42 7.03
N VAL A 317 -6.86 -4.46 7.81
CA VAL A 317 -7.18 -3.10 7.35
C VAL A 317 -6.38 -2.12 8.20
N VAL A 318 -5.61 -1.25 7.54
CA VAL A 318 -4.68 -0.28 8.14
C VAL A 318 -5.11 1.14 7.75
N PHE A 319 -5.06 2.08 8.70
CA PHE A 319 -5.55 3.45 8.51
C PHE A 319 -4.85 4.46 9.45
N SER A 320 -4.89 5.76 9.12
CA SER A 320 -4.29 6.85 9.91
C SER A 320 -5.32 7.89 10.37
N ASP A 321 -5.13 8.45 11.57
CA ASP A 321 -5.91 9.56 12.14
C ASP A 321 -5.24 10.95 12.03
N ASP A 322 -4.47 11.19 10.95
CA ASP A 322 -3.55 12.33 10.74
C ASP A 322 -2.22 12.20 11.52
N HIS A 323 -2.18 11.49 12.67
CA HIS A 323 -0.97 11.36 13.50
C HIS A 323 -0.59 9.92 13.89
N ASN A 324 -1.54 8.99 13.97
CA ASN A 324 -1.36 7.64 14.48
C ASN A 324 -1.89 6.60 13.49
N LEU A 325 -1.14 5.51 13.35
CA LEU A 325 -1.52 4.37 12.53
C LEU A 325 -2.15 3.28 13.36
N TYR A 326 -3.25 2.73 12.86
CA TYR A 326 -3.95 1.61 13.44
C TYR A 326 -4.07 0.49 12.43
N TYR A 327 -4.16 -0.75 12.91
CA TYR A 327 -4.76 -1.84 12.15
C TYR A 327 -5.92 -2.45 12.92
N SER A 328 -6.84 -3.05 12.16
CA SER A 328 -7.75 -4.09 12.64
C SER A 328 -7.65 -5.32 11.73
N PHE A 329 -8.00 -6.49 12.26
CA PHE A 329 -8.03 -7.73 11.49
C PHE A 329 -9.37 -8.46 11.61
N SER A 330 -9.68 -9.26 10.59
CA SER A 330 -10.80 -10.21 10.54
C SER A 330 -10.26 -11.61 10.22
N THR A 331 -10.88 -12.63 10.83
CA THR A 331 -10.62 -14.05 10.55
C THR A 331 -11.87 -14.79 10.06
N ASP A 332 -12.89 -14.03 9.61
CA ASP A 332 -14.21 -14.51 9.18
C ASP A 332 -14.67 -13.78 7.90
N HIS A 333 -13.73 -13.59 6.97
CA HIS A 333 -13.93 -12.98 5.64
C HIS A 333 -14.50 -11.56 5.67
N GLY A 334 -14.17 -10.77 6.71
CA GLY A 334 -14.59 -9.38 6.88
C GLY A 334 -15.89 -9.20 7.68
N THR A 335 -16.50 -10.29 8.16
CA THR A 335 -17.79 -10.24 8.86
C THR A 335 -17.69 -9.56 10.22
N THR A 336 -16.63 -9.85 10.99
CA THR A 336 -16.33 -9.23 12.29
C THR A 336 -14.85 -8.85 12.40
N TRP A 337 -14.59 -7.85 13.26
CA TRP A 337 -13.30 -7.16 13.34
C TRP A 337 -12.78 -7.06 14.76
N SER A 338 -11.45 -7.03 14.89
CA SER A 338 -10.78 -6.70 16.15
C SER A 338 -11.00 -5.24 16.57
N ALA A 339 -10.73 -4.91 17.83
CA ALA A 339 -10.58 -3.51 18.21
C ALA A 339 -9.28 -2.94 17.61
N PRO A 340 -9.28 -1.73 17.02
CA PRO A 340 -8.08 -1.15 16.43
C PRO A 340 -6.90 -1.10 17.39
N SER A 341 -5.73 -1.44 16.89
CA SER A 341 -4.48 -1.47 17.65
C SER A 341 -3.43 -0.59 16.97
N GLN A 342 -2.82 0.32 17.74
CA GLN A 342 -1.83 1.26 17.22
C GLN A 342 -0.53 0.55 16.79
N ILE A 343 0.06 1.02 15.68
CA ILE A 343 1.26 0.47 15.05
C ILE A 343 2.47 1.38 15.28
N ASN A 344 2.31 2.70 15.06
CA ASN A 344 3.41 3.64 15.15
C ASN A 344 3.80 3.90 16.62
N GLN A 345 5.10 3.94 16.86
CA GLN A 345 5.71 4.30 18.14
C GLN A 345 6.89 5.25 17.91
N THR A 346 7.34 5.92 18.98
CA THR A 346 8.54 6.77 18.99
C THR A 346 9.73 6.02 18.33
N PRO A 347 10.40 6.61 17.33
CA PRO A 347 10.43 8.04 16.99
C PRO A 347 9.41 8.54 15.96
N SER A 348 8.42 7.75 15.53
CA SER A 348 7.33 8.22 14.65
C SER A 348 6.17 8.78 15.47
N SER A 349 6.31 10.04 15.91
CA SER A 349 5.31 10.79 16.68
C SER A 349 4.08 11.17 15.85
N THR A 350 4.28 11.36 14.54
CA THR A 350 3.25 11.51 13.52
C THR A 350 3.52 10.47 12.43
N ALA A 351 2.47 9.93 11.81
CA ALA A 351 2.54 8.86 10.81
C ALA A 351 1.34 8.95 9.84
N ILE A 352 1.62 9.06 8.55
CA ILE A 352 0.63 9.26 7.47
C ILE A 352 0.89 8.32 6.30
N MET A 353 -0.08 8.22 5.39
CA MET A 353 -0.05 7.39 4.19
C MET A 353 0.34 5.91 4.45
N PRO A 354 -0.49 5.13 5.17
CA PRO A 354 -0.16 3.74 5.50
C PRO A 354 -0.39 2.78 4.33
N TRP A 355 0.60 1.93 4.08
CA TRP A 355 0.49 0.82 3.12
C TRP A 355 0.93 -0.49 3.75
N SER A 356 0.27 -1.60 3.40
CA SER A 356 0.53 -2.91 4.00
C SER A 356 0.60 -4.04 2.99
N VAL A 357 1.33 -5.10 3.36
CA VAL A 357 1.31 -6.39 2.67
C VAL A 357 1.30 -7.53 3.67
N ALA A 358 0.27 -8.36 3.55
CA ALA A 358 0.12 -9.60 4.30
C ALA A 358 0.94 -10.73 3.63
N GLY A 359 1.32 -11.76 4.41
CA GLY A 359 2.20 -12.84 3.97
C GLY A 359 1.64 -14.23 4.27
N GLY A 360 2.44 -15.07 4.94
CA GLY A 360 1.92 -16.28 5.59
C GLY A 360 0.96 -15.92 6.73
N ALA A 361 0.19 -16.91 7.21
CA ALA A 361 -0.83 -16.71 8.25
C ALA A 361 -0.31 -15.91 9.46
N GLY A 362 -0.94 -14.78 9.76
CA GLY A 362 -0.56 -13.88 10.86
C GLY A 362 0.59 -12.91 10.55
N LYS A 363 1.24 -12.97 9.38
CA LYS A 363 2.28 -12.01 8.97
C LYS A 363 1.66 -10.79 8.29
N LEU A 364 1.89 -9.62 8.86
CA LEU A 364 1.62 -8.32 8.26
C LEU A 364 2.88 -7.45 8.30
N ASP A 365 3.29 -6.94 7.14
CA ASP A 365 4.27 -5.86 7.03
C ASP A 365 3.51 -4.56 6.73
N VAL A 366 3.85 -3.48 7.43
CA VAL A 366 3.23 -2.16 7.30
C VAL A 366 4.32 -1.10 7.13
N VAL A 367 4.09 -0.12 6.28
CA VAL A 367 5.01 0.98 6.00
C VAL A 367 4.24 2.31 5.96
N TRP A 368 4.93 3.42 6.20
CA TRP A 368 4.32 4.77 6.21
C TRP A 368 5.37 5.88 6.11
N TYR A 369 4.95 7.11 5.77
CA TYR A 369 5.77 8.30 6.01
C TYR A 369 5.58 8.79 7.45
N GLY A 370 6.65 8.88 8.22
CA GLY A 370 6.62 9.22 9.64
C GLY A 370 7.64 10.28 10.02
N THR A 371 7.31 11.09 11.02
CA THR A 371 8.18 12.15 11.58
C THR A 371 8.15 12.13 13.10
N SER A 372 9.22 12.62 13.72
CA SER A 372 9.31 12.79 15.18
C SER A 372 8.67 14.09 15.67
N TYR A 373 8.35 15.02 14.76
CA TYR A 373 7.59 16.22 15.06
C TYR A 373 6.12 15.87 15.28
N TYR A 374 5.50 16.47 16.30
CA TYR A 374 4.07 16.39 16.56
C TYR A 374 3.63 17.69 17.23
N HIS A 375 2.46 18.21 16.83
CA HIS A 375 1.81 19.32 17.52
C HIS A 375 0.28 19.13 17.47
N ALA A 376 -0.35 19.02 18.64
CA ALA A 376 -1.78 18.73 18.75
C ALA A 376 -2.64 19.82 18.09
N GLY A 377 -3.64 19.43 17.30
CA GLY A 377 -4.49 20.35 16.55
C GLY A 377 -3.79 21.05 15.39
N THR A 378 -2.71 20.47 14.86
CA THR A 378 -2.03 20.94 13.66
C THR A 378 -1.87 19.76 12.70
N SER A 379 -2.45 19.87 11.51
CA SER A 379 -2.29 18.87 10.47
C SER A 379 -0.87 18.90 9.89
N PRO A 380 -0.31 17.74 9.45
CA PRO A 380 0.96 17.62 8.75
C PRO A 380 1.23 18.69 7.71
N ASP A 381 0.26 19.13 6.91
CA ASP A 381 0.43 20.19 5.90
C ASP A 381 0.97 21.51 6.52
N ASN A 382 0.65 21.75 7.79
CA ASN A 382 1.03 22.97 8.50
C ASN A 382 2.29 22.79 9.38
N TYR A 383 3.06 21.71 9.19
CA TYR A 383 4.29 21.46 9.95
C TYR A 383 5.46 22.37 9.50
N PRO A 384 6.32 22.82 10.43
CA PRO A 384 7.45 23.67 10.11
C PRO A 384 8.53 22.89 9.38
N SER A 385 9.36 23.56 8.57
CA SER A 385 10.49 22.98 7.80
C SER A 385 11.59 22.29 8.63
N SER A 386 11.45 22.23 9.96
CA SER A 386 12.26 21.40 10.85
C SER A 386 11.66 20.02 11.15
N ALA A 387 10.41 19.75 10.77
CA ALA A 387 9.85 18.40 10.73
C ALA A 387 10.59 17.61 9.65
N ALA A 388 11.11 16.44 10.00
CA ALA A 388 11.89 15.58 9.10
C ALA A 388 11.20 14.23 8.98
N TRP A 389 10.79 13.90 7.76
CA TRP A 389 10.02 12.71 7.44
C TRP A 389 10.91 11.59 6.93
N TYR A 390 10.54 10.36 7.24
CA TYR A 390 11.24 9.13 6.83
C TYR A 390 10.20 8.10 6.42
N VAL A 391 10.53 7.17 5.54
CA VAL A 391 9.76 5.94 5.45
C VAL A 391 10.09 5.07 6.67
N PHE A 392 9.06 4.65 7.38
CA PHE A 392 9.12 3.64 8.43
C PHE A 392 8.62 2.30 7.90
N PHE A 393 9.09 1.23 8.54
CA PHE A 393 8.64 -0.14 8.32
C PHE A 393 8.35 -0.78 9.68
N ALA A 394 7.30 -1.57 9.77
CA ALA A 394 7.03 -2.42 10.91
C ALA A 394 6.49 -3.79 10.47
N GLN A 395 6.92 -4.84 11.16
CA GLN A 395 6.45 -6.20 10.94
C GLN A 395 5.85 -6.79 12.20
N ASN A 396 4.73 -7.48 12.04
CA ASN A 396 4.14 -8.36 13.05
C ASN A 396 3.95 -9.75 12.41
N LEU A 397 4.39 -10.79 13.11
CA LEU A 397 4.30 -12.19 12.65
C LEU A 397 3.13 -12.95 13.27
N GLN A 398 2.34 -12.31 14.13
CA GLN A 398 1.17 -12.88 14.82
C GLN A 398 0.02 -11.85 14.89
N ALA A 399 -0.21 -11.08 13.82
CA ALA A 399 -1.13 -9.95 13.78
C ALA A 399 -2.59 -10.31 14.11
N THR A 400 -3.04 -11.56 13.88
CA THR A 400 -4.34 -12.08 14.33
C THR A 400 -4.44 -12.36 15.83
N THR A 401 -3.39 -12.10 16.61
CA THR A 401 -3.40 -12.17 18.08
C THR A 401 -3.55 -10.76 18.66
N PRO A 402 -4.65 -10.46 19.38
CA PRO A 402 -4.84 -9.16 20.03
C PRO A 402 -3.69 -8.81 20.97
N GLY A 403 -3.17 -7.58 20.87
CA GLY A 403 -2.01 -7.12 21.66
C GLY A 403 -0.65 -7.69 21.22
N SER A 404 -0.58 -8.42 20.10
CA SER A 404 0.69 -8.73 19.43
C SER A 404 1.44 -7.44 19.06
N GLN A 405 2.78 -7.52 19.03
CA GLN A 405 3.64 -6.34 18.99
C GLN A 405 4.35 -6.21 17.64
N PHE A 406 4.34 -5.00 17.09
CA PHE A 406 5.07 -4.65 15.88
C PHE A 406 6.54 -4.37 16.18
N SER A 407 7.43 -4.96 15.38
CA SER A 407 8.85 -4.60 15.37
C SER A 407 9.05 -3.48 14.35
N GLN A 408 9.10 -2.22 14.83
CA GLN A 408 9.27 -1.02 14.00
C GLN A 408 10.75 -0.66 13.79
N THR A 409 11.04 -0.07 12.63
CA THR A 409 12.30 0.57 12.28
C THR A 409 12.05 1.75 11.33
N THR A 410 13.00 2.67 11.26
CA THR A 410 13.12 3.55 10.09
C THR A 410 13.74 2.75 8.94
N ALA A 411 13.24 2.90 7.71
CA ALA A 411 13.73 2.21 6.51
C ALA A 411 14.74 3.06 5.72
N THR A 412 14.56 4.39 5.73
CA THR A 412 15.27 5.33 4.87
C THR A 412 16.13 6.33 5.66
N PRO A 413 16.97 7.13 4.97
CA PRO A 413 17.28 8.50 5.39
C PRO A 413 16.00 9.35 5.52
N ILE A 414 16.16 10.64 5.80
CA ILE A 414 15.07 11.61 5.65
C ILE A 414 14.65 11.60 4.16
N VAL A 415 13.35 11.57 3.88
CA VAL A 415 12.71 11.57 2.54
C VAL A 415 11.89 12.83 2.23
N HIS A 416 11.56 13.62 3.26
CA HIS A 416 10.97 14.97 3.11
C HIS A 416 11.23 15.87 4.35
N TYR A 417 11.14 17.20 4.18
CA TYR A 417 11.14 18.18 5.30
C TYR A 417 9.92 19.10 5.20
N GLY A 418 9.35 19.47 6.35
CA GLY A 418 8.26 20.45 6.43
C GLY A 418 6.88 19.81 6.50
N GLY A 419 5.91 20.43 5.84
CA GLY A 419 4.54 19.96 5.82
C GLY A 419 4.22 19.07 4.64
N VAL A 420 3.28 18.14 4.81
CA VAL A 420 2.81 17.20 3.78
C VAL A 420 1.31 17.36 3.60
N CYS A 421 0.85 17.56 2.37
CA CYS A 421 -0.56 17.73 2.03
C CYS A 421 -1.16 16.45 1.42
N GLU A 422 -2.16 15.88 2.10
CA GLU A 422 -2.90 14.66 1.70
C GLU A 422 -4.19 14.97 0.92
N SER A 423 -4.35 16.17 0.37
CA SER A 423 -5.57 16.61 -0.34
C SER A 423 -5.46 16.52 -1.87
N GLY A 424 -4.49 15.74 -2.36
CA GLY A 424 -4.27 15.48 -3.78
C GLY A 424 -4.20 16.74 -4.65
N VAL A 425 -4.97 16.75 -5.75
CA VAL A 425 -5.01 17.89 -6.69
C VAL A 425 -5.50 19.22 -6.07
N THR A 426 -6.11 19.19 -4.88
CA THR A 426 -6.61 20.39 -4.19
C THR A 426 -5.61 21.04 -3.23
N CYS A 427 -4.43 20.44 -3.05
CA CYS A 427 -3.31 21.05 -2.33
C CYS A 427 -2.90 22.41 -2.92
N SER A 428 -2.19 23.23 -2.13
CA SER A 428 -1.65 24.53 -2.58
C SER A 428 -0.12 24.68 -2.48
N GLY A 429 0.50 23.69 -1.83
CA GLY A 429 1.93 23.42 -1.72
C GLY A 429 2.09 22.01 -1.12
N ASN A 430 3.28 21.65 -0.63
CA ASN A 430 3.50 20.49 0.25
C ASN A 430 3.08 19.11 -0.30
N ARG A 431 2.85 18.98 -1.61
CA ARG A 431 2.55 17.70 -2.29
C ARG A 431 3.81 17.05 -2.86
N ASP A 432 5.00 17.41 -2.36
CA ASP A 432 6.30 16.96 -2.86
C ASP A 432 6.52 15.43 -2.68
N LEU A 433 5.73 14.76 -1.81
CA LEU A 433 5.69 13.30 -1.66
C LEU A 433 4.60 12.60 -2.49
N TYR A 434 3.63 13.33 -3.04
CA TYR A 434 2.43 12.79 -3.72
C TYR A 434 1.62 11.80 -2.84
N ASP A 435 0.62 11.14 -3.42
CA ASP A 435 -0.44 10.46 -2.66
C ASP A 435 -0.22 8.94 -2.49
N ASP A 436 0.38 8.25 -3.47
CA ASP A 436 0.59 6.80 -3.46
C ASP A 436 2.01 6.41 -3.03
N PHE A 437 2.12 5.17 -2.54
CA PHE A 437 3.29 4.59 -1.88
C PHE A 437 3.10 3.06 -1.81
N GLY A 438 4.13 2.25 -1.55
CA GLY A 438 3.91 0.79 -1.54
C GLY A 438 4.97 -0.11 -0.92
N VAL A 439 4.50 -1.26 -0.42
CA VAL A 439 5.32 -2.40 0.03
C VAL A 439 4.82 -3.70 -0.57
N ALA A 440 5.74 -4.60 -0.91
CA ALA A 440 5.45 -5.98 -1.28
C ALA A 440 6.39 -6.93 -0.54
N ALA A 441 5.94 -8.15 -0.23
CA ALA A 441 6.76 -9.19 0.38
C ALA A 441 6.86 -10.41 -0.54
N SER A 442 8.08 -10.89 -0.79
CA SER A 442 8.31 -12.07 -1.62
C SER A 442 7.77 -13.33 -0.94
N PRO A 443 6.84 -14.08 -1.57
CA PRO A 443 6.30 -15.32 -1.00
C PRO A 443 7.36 -16.43 -0.81
N THR A 444 8.50 -16.35 -1.52
CA THR A 444 9.54 -17.39 -1.48
C THR A 444 10.68 -17.10 -0.50
N THR A 445 10.86 -15.85 -0.07
CA THR A 445 11.92 -15.46 0.90
C THR A 445 11.39 -14.80 2.17
N GLY A 446 10.16 -14.28 2.17
CA GLY A 446 9.59 -13.46 3.24
C GLY A 446 10.20 -12.06 3.36
N LEU A 447 11.14 -11.68 2.48
CA LEU A 447 11.74 -10.35 2.44
C LEU A 447 10.77 -9.35 1.80
N ALA A 448 10.73 -8.14 2.35
CA ALA A 448 9.98 -7.03 1.76
C ALA A 448 10.81 -6.26 0.72
N SER A 449 10.11 -5.49 -0.12
CA SER A 449 10.63 -4.39 -0.93
C SER A 449 9.63 -3.24 -0.88
N ILE A 450 10.13 -2.01 -0.81
CA ILE A 450 9.36 -0.78 -0.61
C ILE A 450 9.68 0.19 -1.76
N ILE A 451 8.68 0.91 -2.26
CA ILE A 451 8.82 1.98 -3.24
C ILE A 451 8.12 3.25 -2.75
N TYR A 452 8.75 4.42 -2.92
CA TYR A 452 8.36 5.70 -2.33
C TYR A 452 8.83 6.91 -3.13
N SER A 453 8.18 8.04 -2.87
CA SER A 453 8.61 9.39 -3.31
C SER A 453 9.65 9.96 -2.35
N ASP A 454 10.64 10.68 -2.87
CA ASP A 454 11.83 11.14 -2.15
C ASP A 454 12.28 12.50 -2.71
N ASP A 455 11.83 13.61 -2.14
CA ASP A 455 12.43 14.92 -2.45
C ASP A 455 13.81 15.10 -1.76
N GLN A 456 14.20 14.16 -0.87
CA GLN A 456 15.47 14.16 -0.13
C GLN A 456 16.57 13.20 -0.65
N TYR A 457 17.81 13.42 -0.18
CA TYR A 457 18.97 13.66 -1.16
C TYR A 457 20.27 12.95 -0.57
N SER A 458 21.06 12.22 -1.41
CA SER A 458 22.46 11.83 -1.06
C SER A 458 23.65 11.91 -2.07
N THR A 459 23.54 11.90 -3.42
CA THR A 459 24.67 11.64 -4.39
C THR A 459 25.66 10.58 -3.96
N THR A 460 25.12 9.45 -3.52
CA THR A 460 25.84 8.19 -3.51
C THR A 460 25.83 7.61 -4.94
N PRO A 461 26.65 6.59 -5.22
CA PRO A 461 26.51 5.80 -6.45
C PRO A 461 25.14 5.07 -6.55
N THR A 462 24.41 4.93 -5.45
CA THR A 462 23.05 4.36 -5.40
C THR A 462 21.95 5.39 -5.64
N GLN A 463 22.24 6.67 -5.47
CA GLN A 463 21.30 7.79 -5.62
C GLN A 463 21.96 8.90 -6.45
N PRO A 464 22.16 8.70 -7.77
CA PRO A 464 22.84 9.64 -8.64
C PRO A 464 22.01 10.91 -8.88
N ALA A 465 22.67 12.01 -9.26
CA ALA A 465 21.97 13.23 -9.61
C ALA A 465 21.26 13.11 -10.98
N GLY A 466 19.97 13.46 -11.05
CA GLY A 466 19.31 13.76 -12.32
C GLY A 466 20.01 14.90 -13.09
N PRO A 467 19.96 14.93 -14.44
CA PRO A 467 20.64 15.94 -15.23
C PRO A 467 20.21 17.38 -14.92
N GLY A 468 21.17 18.28 -14.70
CA GLY A 468 20.94 19.72 -14.46
C GLY A 468 20.40 20.07 -13.07
N CYS A 469 20.05 19.07 -12.26
CA CYS A 469 19.35 19.24 -11.01
C CYS A 469 20.26 19.88 -9.89
N THR A 470 19.81 20.84 -9.03
CA THR A 470 20.56 21.46 -7.87
C THR A 470 19.86 21.50 -6.46
N SER A 471 20.60 21.72 -5.34
CA SER A 471 20.20 21.45 -3.91
C SER A 471 18.94 22.13 -3.34
N SER A 472 17.88 21.35 -3.08
CA SER A 472 16.79 21.75 -2.16
C SER A 472 17.14 21.51 -0.67
N ARG A 473 16.56 22.35 0.20
CA ARG A 473 16.56 22.26 1.68
C ARG A 473 15.28 22.88 2.30
N SER A 474 14.23 23.04 1.49
CA SER A 474 13.03 23.82 1.84
C SER A 474 11.90 23.48 0.86
N ASN A 475 10.70 23.24 1.39
CA ASN A 475 9.47 22.94 0.65
C ASN A 475 9.26 23.90 -0.53
N THR A 476 8.72 23.39 -1.64
CA THR A 476 8.35 24.24 -2.78
C THR A 476 7.08 25.03 -2.47
N SER A 477 7.23 26.26 -1.97
CA SER A 477 6.12 27.08 -1.45
C SER A 477 5.23 27.70 -2.55
N SER A 478 4.93 26.95 -3.62
CA SER A 478 3.84 27.19 -4.57
C SER A 478 3.81 26.11 -5.65
N TYR A 479 2.62 25.67 -6.07
CA TYR A 479 2.40 25.11 -7.42
C TYR A 479 3.03 26.02 -8.49
N PRO A 480 3.55 25.48 -9.62
CA PRO A 480 4.08 26.26 -10.74
C PRO A 480 2.96 26.98 -11.51
N ASN A 481 2.39 28.01 -10.89
CA ASN A 481 1.25 28.76 -11.39
C ASN A 481 1.63 29.54 -12.67
N ARG A 482 1.02 29.15 -13.78
CA ARG A 482 1.35 29.56 -15.15
C ARG A 482 1.28 31.09 -15.33
N PRO A 483 2.39 31.80 -15.64
CA PRO A 483 2.35 33.23 -15.89
C PRO A 483 1.57 33.55 -17.18
N THR A 484 0.37 34.10 -17.05
CA THR A 484 -0.45 34.51 -18.19
C THR A 484 0.07 35.83 -18.79
N ASN A 485 0.73 35.79 -19.96
CA ASN A 485 0.54 36.81 -21.01
C ASN A 485 1.28 36.53 -22.34
N SER A 486 0.60 36.89 -23.43
CA SER A 486 1.10 37.08 -24.82
C SER A 486 1.49 35.84 -25.66
N PRO A 487 1.40 35.90 -27.01
CA PRO A 487 1.39 34.70 -27.86
C PRO A 487 2.66 34.45 -28.71
N ARG A 488 2.72 33.22 -29.26
CA ARG A 488 3.64 32.68 -30.28
C ARG A 488 5.00 32.13 -29.80
N GLY A 489 4.98 30.83 -29.49
CA GLY A 489 5.97 29.89 -30.05
C GLY A 489 7.20 29.56 -29.19
N ARG A 490 7.51 28.26 -29.16
CA ARG A 490 8.56 27.55 -28.40
C ARG A 490 8.23 27.37 -26.92
N GLU A 491 8.09 26.10 -26.54
CA GLU A 491 8.03 25.64 -25.16
C GLU A 491 9.44 25.68 -24.53
N PRO A 492 9.58 26.07 -23.26
CA PRO A 492 10.75 25.76 -22.46
C PRO A 492 10.57 24.41 -21.76
N LEU A 493 11.60 23.56 -21.77
CA LEU A 493 11.68 22.38 -20.92
C LEU A 493 11.76 22.81 -19.44
N GLY A 494 11.16 22.02 -18.55
CA GLY A 494 11.19 22.28 -17.10
C GLY A 494 12.61 22.27 -16.51
N PRO A 495 12.92 23.14 -15.53
CA PRO A 495 14.24 23.19 -14.90
C PRO A 495 14.33 22.17 -13.74
N PRO A 496 15.52 21.66 -13.38
CA PRO A 496 15.62 20.46 -12.53
C PRO A 496 16.25 20.73 -11.13
N PHE A 497 15.99 19.91 -10.08
CA PHE A 497 16.56 20.05 -8.71
C PHE A 497 17.11 18.76 -8.02
N SER A 498 18.41 18.79 -7.68
CA SER A 498 19.22 17.70 -7.08
C SER A 498 20.02 18.28 -5.92
N TRP A 499 21.29 17.84 -5.63
CA TRP A 499 22.42 16.06 -3.63
C TRP A 499 23.92 15.88 -3.06
N LYS A 500 24.09 15.70 -1.73
CA LYS A 500 25.30 15.17 -1.03
C LYS A 500 25.00 14.80 0.44
N ARG A 501 25.69 13.94 1.22
CA ARG A 501 26.44 12.64 1.12
C ARG A 501 27.19 12.41 2.46
N ILE A 502 27.46 11.17 2.96
CA ILE A 502 28.78 10.66 3.48
C ILE A 502 28.72 9.32 4.32
N ARG A 503 29.37 8.26 3.80
CA ARG A 503 30.23 7.13 4.33
C ARG A 503 30.15 6.57 5.79
N GLU A 504 30.69 5.39 6.20
CA GLU A 504 31.56 4.34 5.55
C GLU A 504 31.57 2.93 6.27
N SER A 505 31.70 1.81 5.52
CA SER A 505 32.33 0.47 5.82
C SER A 505 32.00 -0.42 7.06
N GLY A 506 31.92 -1.79 6.91
CA GLY A 506 32.01 -2.69 8.09
C GLY A 506 31.71 -4.23 8.08
N SER A 507 32.16 -5.06 7.12
CA SER A 507 32.45 -6.53 7.26
C SER A 507 31.52 -7.55 8.01
N LEU A 508 30.85 -8.42 7.22
CA LEU A 508 30.62 -9.88 7.37
C LEU A 508 29.81 -10.52 8.55
N HIS A 509 28.84 -11.37 8.13
CA HIS A 509 28.31 -12.59 8.78
C HIS A 509 27.39 -12.47 10.02
N ARG A 510 26.08 -12.33 9.77
CA ARG A 510 24.95 -13.05 10.44
C ARG A 510 23.67 -12.86 9.62
N ASN A 511 22.61 -13.60 9.95
CA ASN A 511 21.27 -13.42 9.34
C ASN A 511 20.83 -11.96 9.50
N GLN A 512 20.63 -11.27 8.39
CA GLN A 512 20.16 -9.89 8.32
C GLN A 512 19.09 -9.80 7.23
N THR A 513 17.95 -9.22 7.58
CA THR A 513 16.83 -9.03 6.66
C THR A 513 17.18 -7.89 5.72
N ILE A 514 17.53 -8.20 4.47
CA ILE A 514 17.75 -7.17 3.44
C ILE A 514 16.39 -6.81 2.86
N ILE A 515 16.01 -5.54 2.97
CA ILE A 515 14.81 -4.96 2.36
C ILE A 515 15.26 -3.81 1.47
N HIS A 516 14.56 -3.61 0.36
CA HIS A 516 14.90 -2.57 -0.61
C HIS A 516 13.98 -1.37 -0.48
N GLY A 517 14.54 -0.18 -0.71
CA GLY A 517 13.83 1.08 -0.74
C GLY A 517 14.15 1.81 -2.03
N LEU A 518 13.10 2.20 -2.74
CA LEU A 518 13.17 2.67 -4.12
C LEU A 518 12.60 4.08 -4.19
N ALA A 519 13.36 5.02 -4.75
CA ALA A 519 13.07 6.46 -4.71
C ALA A 519 12.70 7.04 -6.08
N SER A 520 11.75 7.97 -6.08
CA SER A 520 11.35 8.82 -7.22
C SER A 520 11.29 10.30 -6.80
N ARG A 521 11.63 11.26 -7.68
CA ARG A 521 12.09 12.60 -7.26
C ARG A 521 11.37 13.78 -7.92
N CYS A 522 10.92 14.74 -7.10
CA CYS A 522 10.81 16.13 -7.53
C CYS A 522 12.20 16.72 -7.79
N CYS A 523 12.50 16.97 -9.08
CA CYS A 523 13.52 17.92 -9.53
C CYS A 523 12.79 19.24 -9.89
#